data_AF-A0A3N2DDX8-F1
#
_entry.id   AF-A0A3N2DDX8-F1
#
_cell.length_a   1.000
_cell.length_b   1.000
_cell.length_c   1.000
_cell.angle_alpha   90.00
_cell.angle_beta   90.00
_cell.angle_gamma   90.00
#
_symmetry.space_group_name_H-M   'P 1'
#
loop_
_entity.id
_entity.type
_entity.pdbx_description
1 polymer ?
#
loop_
_entity_poly.entity_id
_entity_poly.type
_entity_poly.pdbx_seq_one_letter_code
_entity_poly.pdbx_strand_id
1 'polypeptide(L)'
;MDLQTKLIDKCLSEREAGLTASILDDLDNPCNLYTLLALFCYDVQEGGFAQFVYNSNGVYLVEVAQALEAVEADNTGLFLERVINLCLDEDKLYKKFLASDGSDGFFKRKLDKISEEYLRCDEPLIVEAEESLIALISQCEAD
;
A
#
# COMPACT_ATOMS: atom_id res chain seq x y z
N MET A 1 -17.45 -4.79 -12.99
CA MET A 1 -16.28 -3.95 -12.69
C MET A 1 -15.21 -4.88 -12.19
N ASP A 2 -14.02 -4.88 -12.78
CA ASP A 2 -12.94 -5.74 -12.29
C ASP A 2 -12.41 -5.21 -10.94
N LEU A 3 -11.76 -6.09 -10.16
CA LEU A 3 -11.29 -5.80 -8.81
C LEU A 3 -10.23 -4.68 -8.78
N GLN A 4 -9.37 -4.62 -9.79
CA GLN A 4 -8.36 -3.58 -9.91
C GLN A 4 -9.01 -2.21 -10.09
N THR A 5 -10.01 -2.11 -10.97
CA THR A 5 -10.76 -0.86 -11.18
C THR A 5 -11.42 -0.40 -9.88
N LYS A 6 -12.00 -1.31 -9.08
CA LYS A 6 -12.59 -0.96 -7.78
C LYS A 6 -11.57 -0.32 -6.83
N LEU A 7 -10.39 -0.94 -6.69
CA LEU A 7 -9.30 -0.43 -5.84
C LEU A 7 -8.79 0.94 -6.33
N ILE A 8 -8.65 1.13 -7.65
CA ILE A 8 -8.24 2.41 -8.23
C ILE A 8 -9.27 3.49 -7.92
N ASP A 9 -10.56 3.23 -8.19
CA ASP A 9 -11.63 4.20 -7.96
C ASP A 9 -11.72 4.60 -6.48
N LYS A 10 -11.57 3.62 -5.57
CA LYS A 10 -11.53 3.89 -4.12
C LYS A 10 -10.35 4.79 -3.74
N CYS A 11 -9.15 4.49 -4.22
CA CYS A 11 -7.96 5.32 -3.97
C CYS A 11 -8.18 6.77 -4.43
N LEU A 12 -8.66 6.95 -5.66
CA LEU A 12 -8.88 8.27 -6.23
C LEU A 12 -9.96 9.05 -5.46
N SER A 13 -11.06 8.40 -5.09
CA SER A 13 -12.14 9.01 -4.31
C SER A 13 -11.65 9.46 -2.92
N GLU A 14 -10.87 8.64 -2.22
CA GLU A 14 -10.35 8.96 -0.88
C GLU A 14 -9.32 10.10 -0.93
N ARG A 15 -8.50 10.14 -1.98
CA ARG A 15 -7.57 11.26 -2.21
C ARG A 15 -8.30 12.57 -2.50
N GLU A 16 -9.38 12.52 -3.29
CA GLU A 16 -10.21 13.69 -3.57
C GLU A 16 -10.94 14.20 -2.31
N ALA A 17 -11.43 13.28 -1.48
CA ALA A 17 -12.09 13.60 -0.22
C ALA A 17 -11.12 14.17 0.84
N GLY A 18 -9.82 13.94 0.67
CA GLY A 18 -8.78 14.31 1.62
C GLY A 18 -8.64 13.24 2.71
N LEU A 19 -7.70 12.32 2.50
CA LEU A 19 -7.35 11.23 3.42
C LEU A 19 -7.32 11.72 4.87
N THR A 20 -8.17 11.10 5.70
CA THR A 20 -8.34 11.48 7.09
C THR A 20 -7.51 10.58 8.00
N ALA A 21 -6.94 11.16 9.06
CA ALA A 21 -6.22 10.38 10.08
C ALA A 21 -7.12 9.32 10.75
N SER A 22 -8.44 9.49 10.70
CA SER A 22 -9.41 8.53 11.25
C SER A 22 -9.39 7.16 10.57
N ILE A 23 -8.83 7.03 9.37
CA ILE A 23 -8.61 5.72 8.73
C ILE A 23 -7.63 4.86 9.57
N LEU A 24 -6.78 5.48 10.39
CA LEU A 24 -5.80 4.81 11.25
C LEU A 24 -6.35 4.45 12.64
N ASP A 25 -7.48 5.03 13.02
CA ASP A 25 -8.02 4.89 14.38
C ASP A 25 -8.84 3.60 14.56
N ASP A 26 -9.26 2.95 13.47
CA ASP A 26 -10.12 1.76 13.49
C ASP A 26 -9.83 0.83 12.31
N LEU A 27 -8.84 -0.06 12.48
CA LEU A 27 -8.49 -1.07 11.46
C LEU A 27 -9.38 -2.30 11.49
N ASP A 28 -10.28 -2.43 12.47
CA ASP A 28 -11.31 -3.47 12.47
C ASP A 28 -12.46 -3.11 11.50
N ASN A 29 -12.53 -1.84 11.07
CA ASN A 29 -13.49 -1.39 10.08
C ASN A 29 -13.10 -1.86 8.66
N PRO A 30 -13.94 -2.66 7.98
CA PRO A 30 -13.67 -3.15 6.62
C PRO A 30 -13.36 -2.05 5.60
N CYS A 31 -13.91 -0.84 5.78
CA CYS A 31 -13.76 0.28 4.86
C CYS A 31 -12.47 1.04 5.05
N ASN A 32 -11.93 1.02 6.26
CA ASN A 32 -10.59 1.51 6.52
C ASN A 32 -9.56 0.55 5.91
N LEU A 33 -9.73 -0.77 6.11
CA LEU A 33 -8.91 -1.79 5.46
C LEU A 33 -8.94 -1.68 3.93
N TYR A 34 -10.14 -1.57 3.36
CA TYR A 34 -10.30 -1.39 1.92
C TYR A 34 -9.60 -0.12 1.41
N THR A 35 -9.70 0.99 2.14
CA THR A 35 -9.01 2.24 1.80
C THR A 35 -7.49 2.06 1.80
N LEU A 36 -6.93 1.44 2.84
CA LEU A 36 -5.49 1.21 2.96
C LEU A 36 -4.95 0.33 1.83
N LEU A 37 -5.66 -0.76 1.52
CA LEU A 37 -5.29 -1.67 0.43
C LEU A 37 -5.44 -1.00 -0.95
N ALA A 38 -6.45 -0.14 -1.13
CA ALA A 38 -6.62 0.65 -2.34
C ALA A 38 -5.46 1.63 -2.57
N LEU A 39 -5.05 2.37 -1.53
CA LEU A 39 -3.91 3.29 -1.59
C LEU A 39 -2.62 2.55 -1.94
N PHE A 40 -2.37 1.45 -1.23
CA PHE A 40 -1.22 0.59 -1.46
C PHE A 40 -1.17 0.08 -2.90
N CYS A 41 -2.27 -0.53 -3.36
CA CYS A 41 -2.35 -1.12 -4.68
C CYS A 41 -2.11 -0.07 -5.77
N TYR A 42 -2.77 1.09 -5.66
CA TYR A 42 -2.62 2.18 -6.62
C TYR A 42 -1.17 2.67 -6.69
N ASP A 43 -0.56 2.99 -5.55
CA ASP A 43 0.79 3.56 -5.56
C ASP A 43 1.85 2.57 -6.05
N VAL A 44 1.73 1.30 -5.64
CA VAL A 44 2.67 0.26 -6.08
C VAL A 44 2.54 -0.01 -7.58
N GLN A 45 1.34 0.09 -8.16
CA GLN A 45 1.15 -0.04 -9.60
C GLN A 45 1.70 1.16 -10.39
N GLU A 46 1.52 2.38 -9.90
CA GLU A 46 1.94 3.60 -10.62
C GLU A 46 3.46 3.84 -10.56
N GLY A 47 4.09 3.52 -9.43
CA GLY A 47 5.52 3.82 -9.25
C GLY A 47 6.23 2.95 -8.23
N GLY A 48 5.70 1.76 -7.95
CA GLY A 48 6.28 0.80 -7.03
C GLY A 48 6.26 1.25 -5.56
N PHE A 49 7.00 0.53 -4.73
CA PHE A 49 7.14 0.86 -3.31
C PHE A 49 7.77 2.24 -3.08
N ALA A 50 8.53 2.78 -4.04
CA ALA A 50 9.04 4.15 -3.96
C ALA A 50 7.90 5.18 -3.93
N GLN A 51 6.95 5.07 -4.84
CA GLN A 51 5.77 5.92 -4.89
C GLN A 51 4.94 5.75 -3.61
N PHE A 52 4.70 4.51 -3.18
CA PHE A 52 3.92 4.23 -1.97
C PHE A 52 4.56 4.83 -0.70
N VAL A 53 5.87 4.61 -0.49
CA VAL A 53 6.59 5.16 0.68
C VAL A 53 6.59 6.69 0.66
N TYR A 54 6.75 7.30 -0.51
CA TYR A 54 6.74 8.75 -0.66
C TYR A 54 5.35 9.34 -0.40
N ASN A 55 4.31 8.81 -1.06
CA ASN A 55 2.93 9.29 -0.95
C ASN A 55 2.33 9.07 0.44
N SER A 56 2.68 7.96 1.09
CA SER A 56 2.29 7.71 2.49
C SER A 56 3.04 8.60 3.48
N ASN A 57 4.14 9.26 3.06
CA ASN A 57 5.06 9.98 3.94
C ASN A 57 5.49 9.14 5.18
N GLY A 58 5.52 7.81 5.03
CA GLY A 58 5.78 6.86 6.13
C GLY A 58 4.64 6.61 7.11
N VAL A 59 3.49 7.27 6.96
CA VAL A 59 2.42 7.27 7.97
C VAL A 59 1.63 5.95 7.98
N TYR A 60 1.49 5.27 6.84
CA TYR A 60 0.58 4.14 6.68
C TYR A 60 1.27 2.78 6.53
N LEU A 61 2.60 2.72 6.71
CA LEU A 61 3.36 1.51 6.38
C LEU A 61 2.98 0.32 7.29
N VAL A 62 2.74 0.58 8.58
CA VAL A 62 2.39 -0.46 9.55
C VAL A 62 0.93 -0.88 9.41
N GLU A 63 0.06 0.09 9.19
CA GLU A 63 -1.39 -0.10 9.04
C GLU A 63 -1.70 -0.85 7.75
N VAL A 64 -0.96 -0.59 6.67
CA VAL A 64 -1.07 -1.41 5.45
C VAL A 64 -0.56 -2.83 5.70
N ALA A 65 0.50 -3.04 6.48
CA ALA A 65 0.94 -4.40 6.82
C ALA A 65 -0.13 -5.18 7.60
N GLN A 66 -0.81 -4.52 8.54
CA GLN A 66 -1.94 -5.10 9.26
C GLN A 66 -3.13 -5.36 8.33
N ALA A 67 -3.39 -4.46 7.38
CA ALA A 67 -4.45 -4.67 6.40
C ALA A 67 -4.17 -5.83 5.46
N LEU A 68 -2.90 -6.06 5.08
CA LEU A 68 -2.47 -7.22 4.30
C LEU A 68 -2.65 -8.52 5.09
N GLU A 69 -2.30 -8.53 6.38
CA GLU A 69 -2.53 -9.67 7.28
C GLU A 69 -4.02 -9.99 7.39
N ALA A 70 -4.88 -8.97 7.52
CA ALA A 70 -6.33 -9.15 7.63
C ALA A 70 -6.99 -9.77 6.38
N VAL A 71 -6.35 -9.66 5.21
CA VAL A 71 -6.84 -10.25 3.95
C VAL A 71 -6.04 -11.48 3.52
N GLU A 72 -5.17 -12.00 4.40
CA GLU A 72 -4.30 -13.16 4.14
C GLU A 72 -3.35 -12.97 2.94
N ALA A 73 -2.90 -11.72 2.69
CA ALA A 73 -1.95 -11.38 1.64
C ALA A 73 -0.49 -11.55 2.09
N ASP A 74 -0.12 -12.75 2.53
CA ASP A 74 1.17 -13.07 3.16
C ASP A 74 2.39 -12.71 2.28
N ASN A 75 2.38 -13.08 1.01
CA ASN A 75 3.46 -12.80 0.06
C ASN A 75 3.61 -11.29 -0.15
N THR A 76 2.51 -10.58 -0.42
CA THR A 76 2.53 -9.11 -0.50
C THR A 76 3.04 -8.49 0.81
N GLY A 77 2.63 -9.05 1.95
CA GLY A 77 3.08 -8.69 3.29
C GLY A 77 4.60 -8.81 3.47
N LEU A 78 5.22 -9.89 2.99
CA LEU A 78 6.67 -10.10 3.04
C LEU A 78 7.44 -9.01 2.25
N PHE A 79 6.94 -8.56 1.11
CA PHE A 79 7.56 -7.46 0.38
C PHE A 79 7.44 -6.14 1.12
N LEU A 80 6.28 -5.86 1.72
CA LEU A 80 6.10 -4.68 2.55
C LEU A 80 6.99 -4.72 3.80
N GLU A 81 7.15 -5.86 4.45
CA GLU A 81 8.06 -6.04 5.58
C GLU A 81 9.50 -5.71 5.19
N ARG A 82 9.96 -6.15 4.01
CA ARG A 82 11.28 -5.79 3.47
C ARG A 82 11.43 -4.28 3.26
N VAL A 83 10.36 -3.60 2.82
CA VAL A 83 10.34 -2.14 2.68
C VAL A 83 10.43 -1.46 4.05
N ILE A 84 9.65 -1.90 5.03
CA ILE A 84 9.68 -1.38 6.40
C ILE A 84 11.08 -1.55 7.00
N ASN A 85 11.66 -2.74 6.90
CA ASN A 85 13.02 -3.02 7.37
C ASN A 85 14.05 -2.16 6.66
N LEU A 86 13.92 -1.93 5.35
CA LEU A 86 14.79 -1.01 4.62
C LEU A 86 14.68 0.44 5.13
N CYS A 87 13.47 0.92 5.45
CA CYS A 87 13.27 2.25 6.04
C CYS A 87 13.94 2.36 7.42
N LEU A 88 13.90 1.30 8.22
CA LEU A 88 14.52 1.25 9.55
C LEU A 88 16.05 1.17 9.48
N ASP A 89 16.58 0.27 8.66
CA ASP A 89 18.02 0.04 8.50
C ASP A 89 18.75 1.25 7.91
N GLU A 90 18.07 1.98 7.02
CA GLU A 90 18.62 3.10 6.27
C GLU A 90 17.95 4.44 6.62
N ASP A 91 17.56 4.65 7.89
CA ASP A 91 16.79 5.80 8.40
C ASP A 91 17.27 7.17 7.86
N LYS A 92 18.60 7.39 7.78
CA LYS A 92 19.15 8.65 7.23
C LYS A 92 18.83 8.84 5.75
N LEU A 93 18.91 7.78 4.96
CA LEU A 93 18.60 7.81 3.54
C LEU A 93 17.10 7.90 3.31
N TYR A 94 16.32 7.20 4.12
CA TYR A 94 14.87 7.27 4.14
C TYR A 94 14.38 8.70 4.42
N LYS A 95 14.86 9.34 5.49
CA LYS A 95 14.53 10.75 5.80
C LYS A 95 14.93 11.71 4.70
N LYS A 96 16.08 11.46 4.06
CA LYS A 96 16.53 12.26 2.91
C LYS A 96 15.61 12.09 1.69
N PHE A 97 15.11 10.88 1.45
CA PHE A 97 14.15 10.58 0.39
C PHE A 97 12.79 11.24 0.64
N LEU A 98 12.27 11.19 1.88
CA LEU A 98 11.03 11.90 2.22
C LEU A 98 11.16 13.43 2.11
N ALA A 99 12.36 13.97 2.35
CA ALA A 99 12.62 15.40 2.21
C ALA A 99 12.94 15.84 0.77
N SER A 100 13.07 14.90 -0.17
CA SER A 100 13.25 15.21 -1.59
C SER A 100 11.90 15.35 -2.29
N ASP A 101 11.92 15.62 -3.58
CA ASP A 101 10.76 15.62 -4.48
C ASP A 101 10.40 14.20 -4.99
N GLY A 102 10.83 13.15 -4.28
CA GLY A 102 10.72 11.76 -4.74
C GLY A 102 11.64 11.39 -5.92
N SER A 103 12.57 12.27 -6.33
CA SER A 103 13.50 12.02 -7.44
C SER A 103 14.47 10.85 -7.19
N ASP A 104 15.09 10.38 -8.29
CA ASP A 104 16.02 9.26 -8.28
C ASP A 104 17.18 9.47 -7.29
N GLY A 105 17.43 8.44 -6.49
CA GLY A 105 18.41 8.45 -5.41
C GLY A 105 18.70 7.04 -4.93
N PHE A 106 19.77 6.89 -4.14
CA PHE A 106 20.22 5.57 -3.70
C PHE A 106 19.14 4.78 -2.94
N PHE A 107 18.34 5.46 -2.12
CA PHE A 107 17.21 4.85 -1.40
C PHE A 107 16.10 4.41 -2.37
N LYS A 108 15.68 5.29 -3.28
CA LYS A 108 14.68 4.99 -4.30
C LYS A 108 15.08 3.75 -5.11
N ARG A 109 16.33 3.63 -5.56
CA ARG A 109 16.82 2.46 -6.31
C ARG A 109 16.74 1.14 -5.53
N LYS A 110 16.85 1.20 -4.19
CA LYS A 110 16.64 0.01 -3.35
C LYS A 110 15.15 -0.36 -3.31
N LEU A 111 14.25 0.62 -3.17
CA LEU A 111 12.80 0.40 -3.25
C LEU A 111 12.37 -0.11 -4.64
N ASP A 112 12.95 0.44 -5.71
CA ASP A 112 12.68 0.04 -7.09
C ASP A 112 13.06 -1.44 -7.29
N LYS A 113 14.18 -1.91 -6.73
CA LYS A 113 14.54 -3.33 -6.75
C LYS A 113 13.50 -4.22 -6.08
N ILE A 114 13.01 -3.83 -4.90
CA ILE A 114 11.95 -4.58 -4.21
C ILE A 114 10.67 -4.59 -5.05
N SER A 115 10.36 -3.46 -5.69
CA SER A 115 9.20 -3.32 -6.58
C SER A 115 9.30 -4.22 -7.80
N GLU A 116 10.46 -4.27 -8.46
CA GLU A 116 10.71 -5.16 -9.59
C GLU A 116 10.56 -6.63 -9.22
N GLU A 117 10.99 -7.02 -8.02
CA GLU A 117 10.83 -8.39 -7.53
C GLU A 117 9.35 -8.71 -7.27
N TYR A 118 8.62 -7.82 -6.59
CA TYR A 118 7.19 -7.97 -6.32
C TYR A 118 6.34 -8.03 -7.60
N LEU A 119 6.58 -7.13 -8.55
CA LEU A 119 5.84 -7.07 -9.82
C LEU A 119 6.12 -8.26 -10.75
N ARG A 120 7.17 -9.05 -10.47
CA ARG A 120 7.46 -10.30 -11.18
C ARG A 120 6.86 -11.53 -10.49
N CYS A 121 6.27 -11.38 -9.30
CA CYS A 121 5.55 -12.48 -8.66
C CYS A 121 4.27 -12.78 -9.42
N ASP A 122 3.93 -14.07 -9.52
CA ASP A 122 2.69 -14.54 -10.14
C ASP A 122 1.45 -14.28 -9.25
N GLU A 123 1.68 -13.90 -7.98
CA GLU A 123 0.67 -13.67 -6.94
C GLU A 123 0.80 -12.24 -6.36
N PRO A 124 0.48 -11.18 -7.12
CA PRO A 124 0.31 -9.83 -6.55
C PRO A 124 -0.97 -9.75 -5.71
N LEU A 125 -1.08 -8.77 -4.82
CA LEU A 125 -2.22 -8.55 -3.91
C LEU A 125 -3.61 -8.90 -4.48
N ILE A 126 -3.91 -8.42 -5.70
CA ILE A 126 -5.22 -8.61 -6.33
C ILE A 126 -5.53 -10.10 -6.58
N VAL A 127 -4.50 -10.88 -6.95
CA VAL A 127 -4.60 -12.32 -7.18
C VAL A 127 -4.57 -13.07 -5.85
N GLU A 128 -3.64 -12.68 -4.98
CA GLU A 128 -3.41 -13.33 -3.69
C GLU A 128 -4.62 -13.26 -2.76
N ALA A 129 -5.24 -12.08 -2.65
CA ALA A 129 -6.32 -11.80 -1.70
C ALA A 129 -7.67 -11.57 -2.38
N GLU A 130 -7.90 -12.14 -3.57
CA GLU A 130 -9.09 -11.86 -4.39
C GLU A 130 -10.41 -12.00 -3.60
N GLU A 131 -10.61 -13.14 -2.94
CA GLU A 131 -11.85 -13.43 -2.19
C GLU A 131 -12.05 -12.46 -1.01
N SER A 132 -11.00 -12.21 -0.23
CA SER A 132 -11.01 -11.29 0.90
C SER A 132 -11.29 -9.85 0.47
N LEU A 133 -10.69 -9.40 -0.65
CA LEU A 133 -10.92 -8.08 -1.21
C LEU A 133 -12.39 -7.92 -1.69
N ILE A 134 -12.95 -8.94 -2.34
CA ILE A 134 -14.37 -8.93 -2.75
C ILE A 134 -15.29 -8.82 -1.53
N ALA A 135 -14.97 -9.53 -0.45
CA ALA A 135 -15.73 -9.47 0.80
C ALA A 135 -15.69 -8.08 1.43
N LEU A 136 -14.50 -7.47 1.57
CA LEU A 136 -14.33 -6.12 2.12
C LEU A 136 -15.12 -5.08 1.32
N ILE A 137 -15.03 -5.14 -0.01
CA ILE A 137 -15.74 -4.22 -0.91
C ILE A 137 -17.25 -4.34 -0.71
N SER A 138 -17.77 -5.58 -0.63
CA SER A 138 -19.19 -5.82 -0.45
C SER A 138 -19.72 -5.30 0.89
N GLN A 139 -18.91 -5.36 1.94
CA GLN A 139 -19.26 -4.83 3.27
C GLN A 139 -19.32 -3.30 3.26
N CYS A 140 -18.42 -2.64 2.52
CA CYS A 140 -18.40 -1.18 2.44
C CYS A 140 -19.43 -0.56 1.52
N GLU A 141 -19.88 -1.29 0.51
CA GLU A 141 -20.98 -0.85 -0.35
C GLU A 141 -22.36 -1.06 0.32
N ALA A 142 -22.41 -1.76 1.46
CA ALA A 142 -23.64 -2.06 2.20
C ALA A 142 -23.94 -1.08 3.35
N ASP A 143 -22.96 -0.28 3.78
CA ASP A 143 -23.10 0.82 4.77
C ASP A 143 -23.54 2.13 4.10
#